data_AF-A0A1M6WMB0-F1
#
_entry.id   AF-A0A1M6WMB0-F1
#
_cell.length_a   1.000
_cell.length_b   1.000
_cell.length_c   1.000
_cell.angle_alpha   90.00
_cell.angle_beta   90.00
_cell.angle_gamma   90.00
#
_symmetry.space_group_name_H-M   'P 1'
#
loop_
_entity.id
_entity.type
_entity.pdbx_description
1 polymer ?
#
loop_
_entity_poly.entity_id
_entity_poly.type
_entity_poly.pdbx_seq_one_letter_code
_entity_poly.pdbx_strand_id
1 'polypeptide(L)'
;MKLSIFLLVFLQSCLYAQELTALKNDSLNEWRKKAYEARIKYNKERCREDSIRAENDSKIQNKYYINIAAPYGDNFLPGEELKEVLKKHTIIWGGEWMGSDSGGYSGGCYYSMMTELTEKKFGKDFVDGLVAESVAQYVKKHPGKIFDRNEHSEWTYKGTYLIYNDGNDLLNKDFFKNVAYPEGYQNYDPSQKYHSNTAVTLTLNEKGKVLKEEFKHNIYNDRNLKYIPYFEKEIKKFIKYTNFEPVKYGGYPVKSETSFFIYYK
;
A
#
# COMPACT_ATOMS: atom_id res chain seq x y z
N MET A 1 -21.91 17.93 62.58
CA MET A 1 -21.17 16.66 62.78
C MET A 1 -21.50 15.55 61.78
N LYS A 2 -22.76 15.36 61.34
CA LYS A 2 -23.11 14.26 60.41
C LYS A 2 -22.67 14.47 58.94
N LEU A 3 -22.61 15.72 58.46
CA LEU A 3 -22.23 16.04 57.07
C LEU A 3 -20.73 15.80 56.79
N SER A 4 -19.88 16.08 57.77
CA SER A 4 -18.41 15.92 57.67
C SER A 4 -17.98 14.46 57.61
N ILE A 5 -18.70 13.56 58.29
CA ILE A 5 -18.42 12.11 58.29
C ILE A 5 -18.78 11.49 56.94
N PHE A 6 -19.87 11.95 56.30
CA PHE A 6 -20.28 11.47 54.97
C PHE A 6 -19.28 11.86 53.89
N LEU A 7 -18.72 13.08 53.93
CA LEU A 7 -17.68 13.51 52.98
C LEU A 7 -16.38 12.71 53.13
N LEU A 8 -15.98 12.37 54.36
CA LEU A 8 -14.76 11.58 54.63
C LEU A 8 -14.88 10.14 54.11
N VAL A 9 -16.03 9.51 54.28
CA VAL A 9 -16.29 8.15 53.75
C VAL A 9 -16.35 8.15 52.22
N PHE A 10 -16.96 9.16 51.62
CA PHE A 10 -17.02 9.29 50.15
C PHE A 10 -15.63 9.54 49.54
N LEU A 11 -14.82 10.42 50.14
CA LEU A 11 -13.44 10.68 49.71
C LEU A 11 -12.55 9.44 49.84
N GLN A 12 -12.66 8.66 50.93
CA GLN A 12 -11.93 7.41 51.08
C GLN A 12 -12.34 6.37 50.03
N SER A 13 -13.63 6.28 49.68
CA SER A 13 -14.10 5.34 48.65
C SER A 13 -13.66 5.73 47.23
N CYS A 14 -13.57 7.02 46.91
CA CYS A 14 -13.05 7.49 45.63
C CYS A 14 -11.53 7.27 45.51
N LEU A 15 -10.76 7.48 46.58
CA LEU A 15 -9.32 7.21 46.60
C LEU A 15 -9.02 5.71 46.48
N TYR A 16 -9.78 4.86 47.19
CA TYR A 16 -9.65 3.40 47.07
C TYR A 16 -9.98 2.89 45.66
N ALA A 17 -11.01 3.46 45.01
CA ALA A 17 -11.36 3.10 43.64
C ALA A 17 -10.29 3.55 42.63
N GLN A 18 -9.70 4.75 42.80
CA GLN A 18 -8.59 5.21 41.97
C GLN A 18 -7.33 4.36 42.15
N GLU A 19 -6.96 4.01 43.40
CA GLU A 19 -5.84 3.11 43.68
C GLU A 19 -6.07 1.69 43.16
N LEU A 20 -7.27 1.11 43.30
CA LEU A 20 -7.58 -0.21 42.74
C LEU A 20 -7.51 -0.20 41.20
N THR A 21 -7.95 0.88 40.57
CA THR A 21 -7.92 1.01 39.11
C THR A 21 -6.48 1.22 38.63
N ALA A 22 -5.68 2.03 39.32
CA ALA A 22 -4.25 2.20 39.05
C ALA A 22 -3.46 0.90 39.26
N LEU A 23 -3.67 0.19 40.38
CA LEU A 23 -3.04 -1.10 40.69
C LEU A 23 -3.42 -2.20 39.68
N LYS A 24 -4.68 -2.20 39.21
CA LYS A 24 -5.15 -3.12 38.16
C LYS A 24 -4.55 -2.78 36.78
N ASN A 25 -4.34 -1.49 36.50
CA ASN A 25 -3.69 -1.04 35.28
C ASN A 25 -2.18 -1.35 35.30
N ASP A 26 -1.53 -1.17 36.44
CA ASP A 26 -0.11 -1.48 36.64
C ASP A 26 0.17 -3.00 36.57
N SER A 27 -0.66 -3.82 37.21
CA SER A 27 -0.55 -5.30 37.12
C SER A 27 -0.85 -5.84 35.71
N LEU A 28 -1.81 -5.25 34.99
CA LEU A 28 -2.07 -5.58 33.58
C LEU A 28 -0.90 -5.17 32.68
N ASN A 29 -0.32 -4.00 32.89
CA ASN A 29 0.83 -3.52 32.14
C ASN A 29 2.09 -4.38 32.42
N GLU A 30 2.31 -4.75 33.67
CA GLU A 30 3.41 -5.64 34.05
C GLU A 30 3.22 -7.05 33.45
N TRP A 31 1.99 -7.59 33.47
CA TRP A 31 1.68 -8.85 32.81
C TRP A 31 1.90 -8.79 31.30
N ARG A 32 1.45 -7.71 30.63
CA ARG A 32 1.68 -7.49 29.19
C ARG A 32 3.18 -7.43 28.88
N LYS A 33 3.97 -6.76 29.71
CA LYS A 33 5.42 -6.69 29.56
C LYS A 33 6.06 -8.09 29.68
N LYS A 34 5.72 -8.85 30.72
CA LYS A 34 6.22 -10.23 30.91
C LYS A 34 5.81 -11.16 29.76
N ALA A 35 4.55 -11.07 29.31
CA ALA A 35 4.06 -11.85 28.17
C ALA A 35 4.79 -11.49 26.87
N TYR A 36 5.06 -10.20 26.65
CA TYR A 36 5.82 -9.72 25.50
C TYR A 36 7.28 -10.18 25.53
N GLU A 37 7.95 -10.09 26.68
CA GLU A 37 9.32 -10.58 26.87
C GLU A 37 9.42 -12.10 26.66
N ALA A 38 8.49 -12.87 27.21
CA ALA A 38 8.41 -14.31 27.00
C ALA A 38 8.20 -14.64 25.51
N ARG A 39 7.35 -13.87 24.83
CA ARG A 39 7.10 -14.01 23.39
C ARG A 39 8.35 -13.69 22.56
N ILE A 40 9.07 -12.62 22.88
CA ILE A 40 10.34 -12.29 22.22
C ILE A 40 11.33 -13.45 22.39
N LYS A 41 11.49 -13.97 23.62
CA LYS A 41 12.41 -15.07 23.89
C LYS A 41 12.03 -16.32 23.11
N TYR A 42 10.75 -16.69 23.11
CA TYR A 42 10.23 -17.80 22.32
C TYR A 42 10.50 -17.62 20.82
N ASN A 43 10.16 -16.45 20.27
CA ASN A 43 10.35 -16.14 18.86
C ASN A 43 11.84 -16.19 18.47
N LYS A 44 12.75 -15.69 19.31
CA LYS A 44 14.20 -15.74 19.10
C LYS A 44 14.72 -17.18 19.04
N GLU A 45 14.28 -18.04 19.96
CA GLU A 45 14.70 -19.44 19.97
C GLU A 45 14.23 -20.17 18.71
N ARG A 46 12.95 -20.01 18.35
CA ARG A 46 12.39 -20.61 17.13
C ARG A 46 13.09 -20.10 15.87
N CYS A 47 13.41 -18.81 15.83
CA CYS A 47 14.18 -18.20 14.73
C CYS A 47 15.58 -18.81 14.61
N ARG A 48 16.24 -19.08 15.74
CA ARG A 48 17.54 -19.76 15.78
C ARG A 48 17.45 -21.18 15.23
N GLU A 49 16.47 -21.96 15.67
CA GLU A 49 16.21 -23.31 15.16
C GLU A 49 15.98 -23.31 13.65
N ASP A 50 15.14 -22.39 13.17
CA ASP A 50 14.82 -22.24 11.75
C ASP A 50 16.03 -21.78 10.92
N SER A 51 16.90 -20.94 11.46
CA SER A 51 18.14 -20.52 10.80
C SER A 51 19.10 -21.69 10.62
N ILE A 52 19.27 -22.52 11.67
CA ILE A 52 20.08 -23.74 11.59
C ILE A 52 19.49 -24.71 10.55
N ARG A 53 18.16 -24.87 10.54
CA ARG A 53 17.48 -25.69 9.53
C ARG A 53 17.73 -25.16 8.12
N ALA A 54 17.61 -23.86 7.89
CA ALA A 54 17.83 -23.23 6.59
C ALA A 54 19.28 -23.44 6.11
N GLU A 55 20.27 -23.25 6.99
CA GLU A 55 21.67 -23.53 6.64
C GLU A 55 21.90 -25.00 6.25
N ASN A 56 21.34 -25.94 7.01
CA ASN A 56 21.46 -27.37 6.72
C ASN A 56 20.79 -27.72 5.39
N ASP A 57 19.59 -27.24 5.14
CA ASP A 57 18.87 -27.48 3.87
C ASP A 57 19.65 -26.90 2.68
N SER A 58 20.21 -25.70 2.82
CA SER A 58 20.99 -25.05 1.77
C SER A 58 22.34 -25.74 1.50
N LYS A 59 23.10 -26.06 2.55
CA LYS A 59 24.47 -26.59 2.40
C LYS A 59 24.50 -28.09 2.14
N ILE A 60 23.64 -28.86 2.82
CA ILE A 60 23.68 -30.32 2.81
C ILE A 60 22.71 -30.87 1.77
N GLN A 61 21.47 -30.35 1.73
CA GLN A 61 20.45 -30.83 0.80
C GLN A 61 20.44 -30.07 -0.54
N ASN A 62 21.29 -29.03 -0.68
CA ASN A 62 21.37 -28.18 -1.87
C ASN A 62 19.99 -27.62 -2.28
N LYS A 63 19.18 -27.28 -1.27
CA LYS A 63 17.79 -26.84 -1.42
C LYS A 63 17.74 -25.33 -1.31
N TYR A 64 17.03 -24.65 -2.22
CA TYR A 64 16.97 -23.19 -2.27
C TYR A 64 15.53 -22.73 -2.38
N TYR A 65 15.21 -21.64 -1.68
CA TYR A 65 13.89 -21.05 -1.69
C TYR A 65 13.98 -19.55 -1.87
N ILE A 66 13.00 -19.01 -2.59
CA ILE A 66 12.71 -17.58 -2.55
C ILE A 66 11.31 -17.42 -1.99
N ASN A 67 11.16 -16.46 -1.11
CA ASN A 67 9.91 -16.01 -0.57
C ASN A 67 9.94 -14.48 -0.64
N ILE A 68 8.84 -13.86 -1.08
CA ILE A 68 8.78 -12.41 -1.28
C ILE A 68 7.80 -11.83 -0.28
N ALA A 69 8.14 -10.66 0.26
CA ALA A 69 7.23 -9.93 1.15
C ALA A 69 5.89 -9.79 0.46
N ALA A 70 4.84 -10.27 1.11
CA ALA A 70 3.50 -10.08 0.61
C ALA A 70 3.28 -8.57 0.57
N PRO A 71 3.04 -7.98 -0.60
CA PRO A 71 2.62 -6.60 -0.66
C PRO A 71 1.37 -6.38 0.20
N TYR A 72 1.25 -5.20 0.83
CA TYR A 72 0.04 -4.86 1.60
C TYR A 72 -1.19 -4.84 0.67
N GLY A 73 -2.24 -5.62 0.97
CA GLY A 73 -3.49 -5.71 0.17
C GLY A 73 -3.57 -6.91 -0.79
N ASP A 74 -4.52 -6.91 -1.73
CA ASP A 74 -4.80 -7.99 -2.72
C ASP A 74 -3.73 -8.16 -3.81
N ASN A 75 -2.51 -7.70 -3.51
CA ASN A 75 -1.44 -7.58 -4.46
C ASN A 75 -0.80 -8.94 -4.72
N PHE A 76 -1.06 -9.49 -5.89
CA PHE A 76 -0.50 -10.77 -6.31
C PHE A 76 0.82 -10.52 -7.04
N LEU A 77 1.94 -11.00 -6.48
CA LEU A 77 3.06 -11.39 -7.36
C LEU A 77 2.57 -12.57 -8.19
N PRO A 78 2.98 -12.73 -9.46
CA PRO A 78 2.47 -13.80 -10.31
C PRO A 78 3.03 -15.14 -9.84
N GLY A 79 2.45 -15.70 -8.77
CA GLY A 79 3.03 -16.79 -7.99
C GLY A 79 3.14 -18.08 -8.79
N GLU A 80 2.19 -18.33 -9.70
CA GLU A 80 2.23 -19.48 -10.60
C GLU A 80 3.36 -19.33 -11.62
N GLU A 81 3.45 -18.18 -12.31
CA GLU A 81 4.52 -17.91 -13.27
C GLU A 81 5.91 -17.89 -12.58
N LEU A 82 6.00 -17.33 -11.37
CA LEU A 82 7.24 -17.31 -10.61
C LEU A 82 7.68 -18.73 -10.22
N LYS A 83 6.75 -19.55 -9.73
CA LYS A 83 7.02 -20.96 -9.43
C LYS A 83 7.51 -21.72 -10.67
N GLU A 84 6.93 -21.47 -11.84
CA GLU A 84 7.38 -22.07 -13.09
C GLU A 84 8.80 -21.62 -13.49
N VAL A 85 9.11 -20.33 -13.38
CA VAL A 85 10.45 -19.78 -13.66
C VAL A 85 11.49 -20.35 -12.69
N LEU A 86 11.22 -20.30 -11.38
CA LEU A 86 12.14 -20.78 -10.34
C LEU A 86 12.46 -22.28 -10.48
N LYS A 87 11.45 -23.09 -10.85
CA LYS A 87 11.61 -24.55 -11.02
C LYS A 87 12.66 -24.90 -12.09
N LYS A 88 12.82 -24.08 -13.14
CA LYS A 88 13.85 -24.29 -14.18
C LYS A 88 15.28 -24.21 -13.61
N HIS A 89 15.44 -23.56 -12.46
CA HIS A 89 16.72 -23.34 -11.80
C HIS A 89 16.84 -24.13 -10.49
N THR A 90 15.95 -25.11 -10.26
CA THR A 90 15.90 -25.91 -9.02
C THR A 90 15.72 -25.05 -7.75
N ILE A 91 15.08 -23.88 -7.91
CA ILE A 91 14.70 -23.02 -6.80
C ILE A 91 13.22 -23.26 -6.49
N ILE A 92 12.89 -23.38 -5.21
CA ILE A 92 11.53 -23.67 -4.76
C ILE A 92 10.85 -22.35 -4.40
N TRP A 93 9.60 -22.18 -4.85
CA TRP A 93 8.78 -21.06 -4.40
C TRP A 93 8.32 -21.29 -2.96
N GLY A 94 8.72 -20.40 -2.06
CA GLY A 94 8.41 -20.44 -0.62
C GLY A 94 7.13 -19.69 -0.25
N GLY A 95 6.39 -19.17 -1.23
CA GLY A 95 5.18 -18.38 -1.02
C GLY A 95 5.45 -16.90 -0.74
N GLU A 96 4.38 -16.20 -0.38
CA GLU A 96 4.45 -14.82 0.10
C GLU A 96 4.47 -14.82 1.63
N TRP A 97 5.12 -13.83 2.26
CA TRP A 97 5.08 -13.67 3.70
C TRP A 97 4.50 -12.32 4.12
N MET A 98 3.44 -12.35 4.93
CA MET A 98 3.05 -11.20 5.74
C MET A 98 3.73 -11.32 7.10
N GLY A 99 4.44 -10.27 7.53
CA GLY A 99 4.72 -10.11 8.96
C GLY A 99 3.39 -10.15 9.71
N SER A 100 3.30 -10.89 10.81
CA SER A 100 2.05 -10.89 11.57
C SER A 100 1.88 -9.52 12.23
N ASP A 101 0.80 -8.81 11.91
CA ASP A 101 0.35 -7.61 12.64
C ASP A 101 0.12 -7.91 14.14
N SER A 102 -0.02 -9.20 14.46
CA SER A 102 -0.18 -9.75 15.80
C SER A 102 1.10 -10.34 16.40
N GLY A 103 2.31 -9.85 16.05
CA GLY A 103 3.56 -10.06 16.80
C GLY A 103 3.94 -11.52 17.11
N GLY A 104 3.39 -12.50 16.40
CA GLY A 104 3.63 -13.93 16.55
C GLY A 104 4.71 -14.43 15.61
N TYR A 105 5.44 -15.48 16.04
CA TYR A 105 6.36 -16.20 15.19
C TYR A 105 5.60 -16.95 14.09
N SER A 106 5.79 -16.57 12.83
CA SER A 106 5.13 -17.18 11.66
C SER A 106 6.05 -18.09 10.85
N GLY A 107 7.21 -18.51 11.38
CA GLY A 107 8.20 -19.25 10.60
C GLY A 107 8.95 -18.38 9.57
N GLY A 108 8.79 -17.06 9.64
CA GLY A 108 9.41 -16.10 8.71
C GLY A 108 10.95 -16.16 8.70
N CYS A 109 11.59 -16.60 9.79
CA CYS A 109 13.05 -16.68 9.83
C CYS A 109 13.62 -17.75 8.89
N TYR A 110 12.97 -18.90 8.76
CA TYR A 110 13.42 -19.93 7.82
C TYR A 110 13.38 -19.40 6.39
N TYR A 111 12.25 -18.83 5.96
CA TYR A 111 12.08 -18.35 4.59
C TYR A 111 12.95 -17.14 4.27
N SER A 112 13.11 -16.22 5.23
CA SER A 112 14.02 -15.07 5.11
C SER A 112 15.47 -15.55 4.93
N MET A 113 15.95 -16.43 5.83
CA MET A 113 17.30 -17.00 5.75
C MET A 113 17.50 -17.81 4.47
N MET A 114 16.51 -18.61 4.06
CA MET A 114 16.60 -19.37 2.80
C MET A 114 16.67 -18.45 1.58
N THR A 115 15.97 -17.33 1.59
CA THR A 115 16.03 -16.32 0.51
C THR A 115 17.41 -15.70 0.45
N GLU A 116 17.96 -15.27 1.59
CA GLU A 116 19.34 -14.75 1.69
C GLU A 116 20.37 -15.77 1.19
N LEU A 117 20.28 -17.03 1.62
CA LEU A 117 21.18 -18.10 1.18
C LEU A 117 21.05 -18.38 -0.33
N THR A 118 19.85 -18.25 -0.88
CA THR A 118 19.59 -18.40 -2.32
C THR A 118 20.19 -17.25 -3.11
N GLU A 119 19.97 -16.01 -2.70
CA GLU A 119 20.59 -14.82 -3.31
C GLU A 119 22.11 -14.87 -3.22
N LYS A 120 22.67 -15.33 -2.10
CA LYS A 120 24.12 -15.51 -1.93
C LYS A 120 24.70 -16.54 -2.89
N LYS A 121 23.95 -17.60 -3.22
CA LYS A 121 24.41 -18.64 -4.14
C LYS A 121 24.31 -18.22 -5.61
N PHE A 122 23.14 -17.71 -6.01
CA PHE A 122 22.84 -17.46 -7.41
C PHE A 122 23.12 -16.01 -7.84
N GLY A 123 23.27 -15.11 -6.88
CA GLY A 123 23.34 -13.67 -7.09
C GLY A 123 21.96 -13.03 -6.95
N LYS A 124 21.91 -11.88 -6.26
CA LYS A 124 20.67 -11.11 -6.10
C LYS A 124 20.08 -10.69 -7.45
N ASP A 125 20.89 -10.14 -8.33
CA ASP A 125 20.45 -9.69 -9.67
C ASP A 125 19.87 -10.83 -10.51
N PHE A 126 20.40 -12.05 -10.34
CA PHE A 126 19.86 -13.23 -11.00
C PHE A 126 18.45 -13.55 -10.48
N VAL A 127 18.27 -13.56 -9.16
CA VAL A 127 16.97 -13.79 -8.52
C VAL A 127 15.96 -12.71 -8.92
N ASP A 128 16.36 -11.44 -8.89
CA ASP A 128 15.53 -10.32 -9.34
C ASP A 128 15.14 -10.48 -10.82
N GLY A 129 16.06 -10.97 -11.66
CA GLY A 129 15.80 -11.29 -13.06
C GLY A 129 14.73 -12.38 -13.24
N LEU A 130 14.72 -13.42 -12.39
CA LEU A 130 13.68 -14.45 -12.41
C LEU A 130 12.30 -13.89 -12.03
N VAL A 131 12.25 -12.96 -11.08
CA VAL A 131 11.02 -12.24 -10.72
C VAL A 131 10.56 -11.36 -11.87
N ALA A 132 11.47 -10.63 -12.52
CA ALA A 132 11.12 -9.83 -13.70
C ALA A 132 10.64 -10.69 -14.88
N GLU A 133 11.19 -11.90 -15.07
CA GLU A 133 10.71 -12.85 -16.08
C GLU A 133 9.28 -13.32 -15.78
N SER A 134 8.96 -13.65 -14.52
CA SER A 134 7.62 -14.11 -14.15
C SER A 134 6.55 -13.02 -14.37
N VAL A 135 6.87 -11.77 -14.05
CA VAL A 135 6.01 -10.62 -14.36
C VAL A 135 5.79 -10.49 -15.87
N ALA A 136 6.85 -10.62 -16.68
CA ALA A 136 6.73 -10.58 -18.14
C ALA A 136 5.79 -11.66 -18.67
N GLN A 137 5.94 -12.89 -18.16
CA GLN A 137 5.10 -14.02 -18.53
C GLN A 137 3.64 -13.78 -18.15
N TYR A 138 3.40 -13.26 -16.95
CA TYR A 138 2.06 -12.95 -16.47
C TYR A 138 1.36 -11.91 -17.35
N VAL A 139 2.02 -10.79 -17.65
CA VAL A 139 1.47 -9.74 -18.51
C VAL A 139 1.14 -10.30 -19.89
N LYS A 140 2.04 -11.10 -20.47
CA LYS A 140 1.83 -11.72 -21.80
C LYS A 140 0.65 -12.70 -21.82
N LYS A 141 0.42 -13.44 -20.73
CA LYS A 141 -0.67 -14.40 -20.59
C LYS A 141 -2.04 -13.73 -20.39
N HIS A 142 -2.04 -12.47 -19.95
CA HIS A 142 -3.26 -11.71 -19.65
C HIS A 142 -3.38 -10.42 -20.48
N PRO A 143 -3.36 -10.48 -21.82
CA PRO A 143 -3.32 -9.29 -22.68
C PRO A 143 -4.59 -8.42 -22.60
N GLY A 144 -5.70 -8.97 -22.10
CA GLY A 144 -6.96 -8.24 -21.95
C GLY A 144 -7.20 -7.65 -20.56
N LYS A 145 -6.34 -7.97 -19.58
CA LYS A 145 -6.51 -7.55 -18.19
C LYS A 145 -6.37 -6.02 -18.10
N ILE A 146 -7.25 -5.42 -17.32
CA ILE A 146 -7.15 -4.01 -16.93
C ILE A 146 -6.60 -4.02 -15.51
N PHE A 147 -5.36 -3.58 -15.36
CA PHE A 147 -4.70 -3.52 -14.06
C PHE A 147 -5.18 -2.31 -13.27
N ASP A 148 -5.48 -2.48 -11.99
CA ASP A 148 -5.89 -1.36 -11.14
C ASP A 148 -4.75 -0.90 -10.20
N ARG A 149 -5.03 0.13 -9.40
CA ARG A 149 -4.06 0.71 -8.46
C ARG A 149 -3.70 -0.25 -7.31
N ASN A 150 -4.59 -1.17 -6.95
CA ASN A 150 -4.37 -2.13 -5.87
C ASN A 150 -3.49 -3.30 -6.27
N GLU A 151 -2.88 -3.25 -7.47
CA GLU A 151 -1.92 -4.24 -7.99
C GLU A 151 -0.48 -3.71 -8.02
N HIS A 152 -0.16 -2.72 -7.16
CA HIS A 152 1.12 -1.99 -7.11
C HIS A 152 1.60 -1.52 -8.48
N SER A 153 0.64 -1.09 -9.29
CA SER A 153 0.94 -0.53 -10.59
C SER A 153 1.54 0.87 -10.45
N GLU A 154 2.59 1.12 -11.21
CA GLU A 154 3.33 2.36 -11.21
C GLU A 154 2.77 3.28 -12.29
N TRP A 155 2.27 4.44 -11.88
CA TRP A 155 1.85 5.48 -12.80
C TRP A 155 2.62 6.76 -12.56
N THR A 156 3.20 7.30 -13.64
CA THR A 156 4.02 8.50 -13.64
C THR A 156 3.46 9.54 -14.58
N TYR A 157 3.71 10.81 -14.26
CA TYR A 157 3.40 11.94 -15.12
C TYR A 157 4.60 12.87 -15.16
N LYS A 158 5.22 13.01 -16.34
CA LYS A 158 6.46 13.79 -16.54
C LYS A 158 7.58 13.36 -15.58
N GLY A 159 7.71 12.04 -15.38
CA GLY A 159 8.71 11.44 -14.49
C GLY A 159 8.41 11.51 -12.99
N THR A 160 7.29 12.11 -12.57
CA THR A 160 6.87 12.12 -11.16
C THR A 160 5.82 11.05 -10.91
N TYR A 161 6.00 10.23 -9.87
CA TYR A 161 4.99 9.26 -9.46
C TYR A 161 3.69 9.94 -9.04
N LEU A 162 2.57 9.44 -9.58
CA LEU A 162 1.24 9.88 -9.22
C LEU A 162 0.78 9.19 -7.94
N ILE A 163 1.47 9.51 -6.83
CA ILE A 163 1.07 9.15 -5.47
C ILE A 163 0.19 10.28 -4.91
N TYR A 164 -0.68 9.94 -3.96
CA TYR A 164 -1.85 10.67 -3.44
C TYR A 164 -1.74 12.20 -3.30
N ASN A 165 -0.53 12.78 -3.18
CA ASN A 165 -0.33 14.22 -3.00
C ASN A 165 0.48 14.88 -4.14
N ASP A 166 1.77 14.54 -4.31
CA ASP A 166 2.68 15.34 -5.14
C ASP A 166 2.41 15.23 -6.65
N GLY A 167 1.94 14.08 -7.11
CA GLY A 167 1.62 13.87 -8.52
C GLY A 167 0.33 14.56 -8.96
N ASN A 168 -0.66 14.62 -8.06
CA ASN A 168 -1.88 15.37 -8.31
C ASN A 168 -1.58 16.87 -8.47
N ASP A 169 -0.63 17.42 -7.70
CA ASP A 169 -0.26 18.84 -7.79
C ASP A 169 0.24 19.23 -9.18
N LEU A 170 1.04 18.38 -9.84
CA LEU A 170 1.55 18.67 -11.19
C LEU A 170 0.43 18.64 -12.24
N LEU A 171 -0.44 17.62 -12.19
CA LEU A 171 -1.61 17.53 -13.07
C LEU A 171 -2.56 18.73 -12.88
N ASN A 172 -2.83 19.12 -11.64
CA ASN A 172 -3.65 20.29 -11.32
C ASN A 172 -3.02 21.58 -11.87
N LYS A 173 -1.71 21.77 -11.65
CA LYS A 173 -0.98 22.92 -12.16
C LYS A 173 -1.08 23.03 -13.69
N ASP A 174 -0.87 21.93 -14.40
CA ASP A 174 -0.94 21.91 -15.86
C ASP A 174 -2.37 22.11 -16.38
N PHE A 175 -3.38 21.56 -15.69
CA PHE A 175 -4.79 21.80 -15.98
C PHE A 175 -5.14 23.28 -15.85
N PHE A 176 -4.90 23.88 -14.67
CA PHE A 176 -5.26 25.28 -14.40
C PHE A 176 -4.38 26.31 -15.10
N LYS A 177 -3.29 25.90 -15.77
CA LYS A 177 -2.52 26.79 -16.65
C LYS A 177 -3.38 27.37 -17.79
N ASN A 178 -4.37 26.61 -18.26
CA ASN A 178 -5.20 26.97 -19.41
C ASN A 178 -6.70 27.08 -19.11
N VAL A 179 -7.09 26.87 -17.85
CA VAL A 179 -8.51 26.85 -17.43
C VAL A 179 -8.75 27.98 -16.45
N ALA A 180 -9.65 28.89 -16.84
CA ALA A 180 -10.17 29.93 -15.95
C ALA A 180 -11.40 29.41 -15.20
N TYR A 181 -11.70 30.00 -14.04
CA TYR A 181 -12.96 29.73 -13.36
C TYR A 181 -14.10 30.45 -14.08
N PRO A 182 -15.28 29.84 -14.20
CA PRO A 182 -16.44 30.51 -14.78
C PRO A 182 -16.85 31.71 -13.89
N GLU A 183 -17.39 32.75 -14.53
CA GLU A 183 -17.88 33.92 -13.82
C GLU A 183 -18.93 33.52 -12.77
N GLY A 184 -18.78 34.05 -11.55
CA GLY A 184 -19.64 33.72 -10.43
C GLY A 184 -19.36 32.36 -9.77
N TYR A 185 -18.24 31.69 -10.06
CA TYR A 185 -17.75 30.59 -9.24
C TYR A 185 -17.36 31.11 -7.85
N GLN A 186 -17.89 30.48 -6.79
CA GLN A 186 -17.66 30.92 -5.42
C GLN A 186 -16.59 30.04 -4.75
N ASN A 187 -15.45 30.64 -4.42
CA ASN A 187 -14.48 30.01 -3.53
C ASN A 187 -15.10 29.93 -2.12
N TYR A 188 -15.13 28.73 -1.53
CA TYR A 188 -15.75 28.49 -0.23
C TYR A 188 -14.85 28.93 0.94
N ASP A 189 -13.57 28.57 0.89
CA ASP A 189 -12.57 28.92 1.91
C ASP A 189 -11.16 28.91 1.30
N PRO A 190 -10.52 30.07 1.12
CA PRO A 190 -9.17 30.17 0.58
C PRO A 190 -8.08 29.48 1.42
N SER A 191 -8.38 29.15 2.69
CA SER A 191 -7.44 28.53 3.62
C SER A 191 -7.37 26.99 3.49
N GLN A 192 -8.32 26.36 2.78
CA GLN A 192 -8.38 24.91 2.64
C GLN A 192 -8.29 24.47 1.17
N LYS A 193 -7.20 23.76 0.83
CA LYS A 193 -6.84 23.41 -0.55
C LYS A 193 -7.76 22.38 -1.27
N TYR A 194 -8.64 21.65 -0.57
CA TYR A 194 -9.21 20.40 -1.10
C TYR A 194 -10.73 20.17 -0.88
N HIS A 195 -11.53 21.21 -0.63
CA HIS A 195 -12.97 21.02 -0.33
C HIS A 195 -13.80 20.51 -1.51
N SER A 196 -13.57 21.07 -2.70
CA SER A 196 -14.27 20.64 -3.92
C SER A 196 -13.28 20.02 -4.90
N ASN A 197 -13.63 18.89 -5.48
CA ASN A 197 -12.78 18.20 -6.44
C ASN A 197 -13.59 17.38 -7.45
N THR A 198 -12.90 16.93 -8.48
CA THR A 198 -13.37 15.89 -9.38
C THR A 198 -12.34 14.80 -9.44
N ALA A 199 -12.72 13.60 -9.01
CA ALA A 199 -11.96 12.40 -9.29
C ALA A 199 -12.17 12.04 -10.77
N VAL A 200 -11.06 11.95 -11.49
CA VAL A 200 -11.03 11.56 -12.91
C VAL A 200 -10.45 10.16 -12.96
N THR A 201 -11.25 9.20 -13.42
CA THR A 201 -10.80 7.82 -13.64
C THR A 201 -10.56 7.62 -15.13
N LEU A 202 -9.37 7.14 -15.49
CA LEU A 202 -8.97 6.84 -16.86
C LEU A 202 -8.70 5.35 -17.02
N THR A 203 -9.22 4.76 -18.09
CA THR A 203 -8.70 3.50 -18.61
C THR A 203 -7.64 3.82 -19.67
N LEU A 204 -6.38 3.46 -19.42
CA LEU A 204 -5.26 3.62 -20.33
C LEU A 204 -4.93 2.28 -21.01
N ASN A 205 -4.49 2.33 -22.25
CA ASN A 205 -3.83 1.17 -22.88
C ASN A 205 -2.33 1.13 -22.55
N GLU A 206 -1.65 0.09 -23.04
CA GLU A 206 -0.22 -0.16 -22.85
C GLU A 206 0.68 0.93 -23.47
N LYS A 207 0.11 1.87 -24.25
CA LYS A 207 0.80 3.02 -24.83
C LYS A 207 0.47 4.34 -24.13
N GLY A 208 -0.29 4.30 -23.03
CA GLY A 208 -0.75 5.49 -22.30
C GLY A 208 -1.89 6.23 -23.00
N LYS A 209 -2.51 5.66 -24.03
CA LYS A 209 -3.69 6.26 -24.69
C LYS A 209 -4.94 6.02 -23.86
N VAL A 210 -5.70 7.08 -23.64
CA VAL A 210 -7.02 7.01 -22.99
C VAL A 210 -8.02 6.27 -23.87
N LEU A 211 -8.61 5.21 -23.31
CA LEU A 211 -9.67 4.40 -23.91
C LEU A 211 -11.06 4.79 -23.38
N LYS A 212 -11.11 5.16 -22.09
CA LYS A 212 -12.33 5.54 -21.37
C LYS A 212 -11.98 6.55 -20.28
N GLU A 213 -12.91 7.46 -20.00
CA GLU A 213 -12.82 8.46 -18.94
C GLU A 213 -14.14 8.50 -18.15
N GLU A 214 -14.05 8.65 -16.84
CA GLU A 214 -15.19 8.81 -15.93
C GLU A 214 -14.92 9.93 -14.93
N PHE A 215 -15.98 10.63 -14.51
CA PHE A 215 -15.88 11.74 -13.57
C PHE A 215 -16.77 11.48 -12.36
N LYS A 216 -16.21 11.70 -11.17
CA LYS A 216 -16.96 11.74 -9.91
C LYS A 216 -16.69 13.07 -9.23
N HIS A 217 -17.75 13.85 -9.07
CA HIS A 217 -17.66 15.19 -8.49
C HIS A 217 -17.94 15.16 -6.99
N ASN A 218 -17.11 15.86 -6.23
CA ASN A 218 -17.38 16.23 -4.85
C ASN A 218 -17.37 17.75 -4.79
N ILE A 219 -18.54 18.39 -4.80
CA ILE A 219 -18.67 19.85 -4.79
C ILE A 219 -19.27 20.26 -3.45
N TYR A 220 -18.52 21.04 -2.68
CA TYR A 220 -18.92 21.41 -1.32
C TYR A 220 -19.97 22.54 -1.30
N ASN A 221 -19.85 23.53 -2.18
CA ASN A 221 -20.83 24.61 -2.30
C ASN A 221 -21.85 24.28 -3.39
N ASP A 222 -23.09 23.98 -2.99
CA ASP A 222 -24.17 23.60 -3.91
C ASP A 222 -24.42 24.62 -5.03
N ARG A 223 -24.14 25.91 -4.81
CA ARG A 223 -24.26 26.95 -5.85
C ARG A 223 -23.31 26.74 -7.03
N ASN A 224 -22.22 26.00 -6.82
CA ASN A 224 -21.24 25.67 -7.85
C ASN A 224 -21.59 24.39 -8.63
N LEU A 225 -22.59 23.59 -8.22
CA LEU A 225 -23.00 22.36 -8.92
C LEU A 225 -23.35 22.62 -10.39
N LYS A 226 -23.92 23.79 -10.69
CA LYS A 226 -24.24 24.22 -12.07
C LYS A 226 -23.02 24.31 -13.00
N TYR A 227 -21.81 24.39 -12.46
CA TYR A 227 -20.57 24.47 -13.26
C TYR A 227 -19.95 23.10 -13.55
N ILE A 228 -20.52 21.98 -13.07
CA ILE A 228 -20.04 20.63 -13.36
C ILE A 228 -19.85 20.39 -14.88
N PRO A 229 -20.83 20.69 -15.75
CA PRO A 229 -20.65 20.48 -17.20
C PRO A 229 -19.52 21.31 -17.81
N TYR A 230 -19.25 22.50 -17.25
CA TYR A 230 -18.12 23.34 -17.67
C TYR A 230 -16.79 22.67 -17.33
N PHE A 231 -16.61 22.21 -16.09
CA PHE A 231 -15.38 21.56 -15.69
C PHE A 231 -15.15 20.23 -16.40
N GLU A 232 -16.19 19.40 -16.57
CA GLU A 232 -16.06 18.17 -17.37
C GLU A 232 -15.56 18.46 -18.78
N LYS A 233 -16.11 19.49 -19.45
CA LYS A 233 -15.66 19.89 -20.80
C LYS A 233 -14.19 20.28 -20.83
N GLU A 234 -13.72 21.06 -19.85
CA GLU A 234 -12.31 21.46 -19.78
C GLU A 234 -11.41 20.27 -19.39
N ILE A 235 -11.86 19.37 -18.52
CA ILE A 235 -11.13 18.15 -18.15
C ILE A 235 -10.97 17.25 -19.39
N LYS A 236 -12.03 17.02 -20.17
CA LYS A 236 -11.94 16.25 -21.43
C LYS A 236 -10.95 16.86 -22.41
N LYS A 237 -10.94 18.19 -22.52
CA LYS A 237 -9.97 18.91 -23.36
C LYS A 237 -8.55 18.69 -22.85
N PHE A 238 -8.33 18.79 -21.54
CA PHE A 238 -7.03 18.53 -20.93
C PHE A 238 -6.57 17.09 -21.18
N ILE A 239 -7.44 16.09 -20.96
CA ILE A 239 -7.15 14.67 -21.23
C ILE A 239 -6.75 14.48 -22.69
N LYS A 240 -7.51 15.05 -23.64
CA LYS A 240 -7.25 14.92 -25.08
C LYS A 240 -5.86 15.42 -25.50
N TYR A 241 -5.34 16.45 -24.85
CA TYR A 241 -4.04 17.06 -25.18
C TYR A 241 -2.91 16.64 -24.25
N THR A 242 -3.20 15.78 -23.28
CA THR A 242 -2.20 15.27 -22.34
C THR A 242 -1.64 13.95 -22.85
N ASN A 243 -0.32 13.89 -22.96
CA ASN A 243 0.39 12.64 -23.23
C ASN A 243 0.63 11.92 -21.89
N PHE A 244 -0.21 10.94 -21.59
CA PHE A 244 -0.02 10.10 -20.41
C PHE A 244 1.02 9.02 -20.68
N GLU A 245 1.87 8.77 -19.68
CA GLU A 245 2.75 7.60 -19.71
C GLU A 245 1.91 6.35 -19.42
N PRO A 246 2.26 5.20 -20.03
CA PRO A 246 1.60 3.94 -19.70
C PRO A 246 1.85 3.57 -18.24
N VAL A 247 0.82 3.02 -17.60
CA VAL A 247 0.97 2.39 -16.29
C VAL A 247 1.83 1.14 -16.44
N LYS A 248 2.67 0.88 -15.45
CA LYS A 248 3.58 -0.27 -15.44
C LYS A 248 3.25 -1.22 -14.30
N TYR A 249 3.29 -2.51 -14.58
CA TYR A 249 3.25 -3.57 -13.58
C TYR A 249 4.61 -4.29 -13.60
N GLY A 250 5.37 -4.16 -12.51
CA GLY A 250 6.76 -4.64 -12.43
C GLY A 250 7.64 -4.17 -13.60
N GLY A 251 7.48 -2.91 -14.01
CA GLY A 251 8.21 -2.29 -15.12
C GLY A 251 7.64 -2.52 -16.52
N TYR A 252 6.68 -3.43 -16.70
CA TYR A 252 6.07 -3.70 -18.01
C TYR A 252 4.84 -2.83 -18.25
N PRO A 253 4.70 -2.18 -19.42
CA PRO A 253 3.52 -1.39 -19.74
C PRO A 253 2.28 -2.30 -19.86
N VAL A 254 1.20 -1.90 -19.19
CA VAL A 254 -0.06 -2.65 -19.13
C VAL A 254 -1.25 -1.75 -19.41
N LYS A 255 -2.36 -2.36 -19.84
CA LYS A 255 -3.66 -1.69 -19.84
C LYS A 255 -4.11 -1.53 -18.39
N SER A 256 -4.58 -0.36 -18.01
CA SER A 256 -4.85 -0.06 -16.60
C SER A 256 -6.04 0.86 -16.39
N GLU A 257 -6.62 0.80 -15.20
CA GLU A 257 -7.48 1.82 -14.65
C GLU A 257 -6.71 2.61 -13.60
N THR A 258 -6.70 3.93 -13.75
CA THR A 258 -6.02 4.84 -12.83
C THR A 258 -6.87 6.06 -12.57
N SER A 259 -6.58 6.80 -11.50
CA SER A 259 -7.30 8.02 -11.15
C SER A 259 -6.41 9.13 -10.66
N PHE A 260 -6.85 10.36 -10.89
CA PHE A 260 -6.27 11.57 -10.31
C PHE A 260 -7.40 12.53 -9.92
N PHE A 261 -7.06 13.53 -9.11
CA PHE A 261 -8.03 14.52 -8.66
C PHE A 261 -7.73 15.88 -9.30
N ILE A 262 -8.77 16.56 -9.76
CA ILE A 262 -8.72 18.00 -10.03
C ILE A 262 -9.35 18.72 -8.84
N TYR A 263 -8.57 19.52 -8.13
CA TYR A 263 -8.99 20.27 -6.96
C TYR A 263 -9.41 21.68 -7.36
N TYR A 264 -10.60 22.08 -6.95
CA TYR A 264 -11.10 23.43 -7.19
C TYR A 264 -10.80 24.36 -6.02
N LYS A 265 -10.71 25.65 -6.33
CA LYS A 265 -10.56 26.75 -5.37
C LYS A 265 -11.69 26.81 -4.37
#